data_AF-A0A941DR31-F1
#
_entry.id   AF-A0A941DR31-F1
#
_cell.length_a   1.000
_cell.length_b   1.000
_cell.length_c   1.000
_cell.angle_alpha   90.00
_cell.angle_beta   90.00
_cell.angle_gamma   90.00
#
_symmetry.space_group_name_H-M   'P 1'
#
loop_
_entity.id
_entity.type
_entity.pdbx_description
1 polymer ?
#
loop_
_entity_poly.entity_id
_entity_poly.type
_entity_poly.pdbx_seq_one_letter_code
_entity_poly.pdbx_strand_id
1 'polypeptide(L)'
;MKFNPHEIIPTAYVGREQAYIKHLLLDGYLERLLYIVGWSANLLGHDEIIFVDCFAGPWQDESNDLGSTSIAISMNLLSKVQYALKAVNKPVKFRAVYVEKNDQAFARLESFLSKNSPRNVPTSAIHGDFT
;
A
#
# COMPACT_ATOMS: atom_id res chain seq x y z
N MET A 1 -9.60 20.51 30.14
CA MET A 1 -8.72 19.34 29.94
C MET A 1 -7.83 19.67 28.74
N LYS A 2 -6.51 19.84 28.93
CA LYS A 2 -5.59 20.14 27.83
C LYS A 2 -5.14 18.81 27.23
N PHE A 3 -5.53 18.55 26.00
CA PHE A 3 -5.10 17.37 25.25
C PHE A 3 -3.60 17.47 24.97
N ASN A 4 -2.83 16.43 25.30
CA ASN A 4 -1.43 16.31 24.93
C ASN A 4 -1.31 15.27 23.78
N PRO A 5 -1.09 15.70 22.53
CA PRO A 5 -1.00 14.79 21.38
C PRO A 5 0.08 13.72 21.52
N HIS A 6 1.13 13.99 22.30
CA HIS A 6 2.26 13.07 22.49
C HIS A 6 1.93 11.81 23.31
N GLU A 7 0.76 11.76 23.97
CA GLU A 7 0.34 10.56 24.71
C GLU A 7 -0.26 9.47 23.81
N ILE A 8 -0.69 9.81 22.59
CA ILE A 8 -1.37 8.90 21.66
C ILE A 8 -0.55 8.68 20.37
N ILE A 9 0.25 9.67 19.98
CA ILE A 9 0.96 9.69 18.72
C ILE A 9 2.43 9.32 18.98
N PRO A 10 2.95 8.22 18.37
CA PRO A 10 4.33 7.84 18.56
C PRO A 10 5.28 8.96 18.10
N THR A 11 6.42 9.10 18.77
CA THR A 11 7.37 10.21 18.54
C THR A 11 7.79 10.36 17.07
N ALA A 12 7.91 9.26 16.33
CA ALA A 12 8.26 9.26 14.90
C ALA A 12 7.19 9.92 13.99
N TYR A 13 5.97 10.13 14.49
CA TYR A 13 4.85 10.70 13.75
C TYR A 13 4.45 12.11 14.22
N VAL A 14 5.19 12.71 15.16
CA VAL A 14 4.94 14.09 15.58
C VAL A 14 5.18 15.03 14.40
N GLY A 15 4.19 15.86 14.05
CA GLY A 15 4.19 16.69 12.84
C GLY A 15 3.80 15.95 11.54
N ARG A 16 3.52 14.64 11.63
CA ARG A 16 3.04 13.76 10.55
C ARG A 16 1.89 12.88 11.03
N GLU A 17 1.03 13.42 11.88
CA GLU A 17 -0.08 12.72 12.53
C GLU A 17 -1.01 12.04 11.51
N GLN A 18 -1.25 12.70 10.38
CA GLN A 18 -2.02 12.16 9.26
C GLN A 18 -1.42 10.88 8.66
N ALA A 19 -0.09 10.75 8.66
CA ALA A 19 0.59 9.55 8.18
C ALA A 19 0.40 8.38 9.15
N TYR A 20 0.40 8.65 10.46
CA TYR A 20 0.13 7.64 11.48
C TYR A 20 -1.28 7.05 11.34
N ILE A 21 -2.29 7.91 11.18
CA ILE A 21 -3.68 7.47 10.95
C ILE A 21 -3.79 6.66 9.65
N LYS A 22 -3.12 7.10 8.58
CA LYS A 22 -3.05 6.35 7.31
C LYS A 22 -2.47 4.95 7.53
N HIS A 23 -1.37 4.84 8.29
CA HIS A 23 -0.75 3.53 8.59
C HIS A 23 -1.66 2.62 9.43
N LEU A 24 -2.27 3.13 10.51
CA LEU A 24 -3.21 2.34 11.32
C LEU A 24 -4.41 1.85 10.51
N LEU A 25 -4.96 2.70 9.64
CA LEU A 25 -6.04 2.32 8.73
C LEU A 25 -5.57 1.25 7.75
N LEU A 26 -4.39 1.40 7.13
CA LEU A 26 -3.89 0.41 6.19
C LEU A 26 -3.64 -0.95 6.86
N ASP A 27 -3.01 -0.96 8.04
CA ASP A 27 -2.71 -2.20 8.77
C ASP A 27 -3.98 -2.93 9.22
N GLY A 28 -5.00 -2.20 9.71
CA GLY A 28 -6.23 -2.82 10.23
C GLY A 28 -7.30 -3.10 9.18
N TYR A 29 -7.42 -2.25 8.16
CA TYR A 29 -8.55 -2.28 7.22
C TYR A 29 -8.18 -2.89 5.86
N LEU A 30 -6.99 -2.62 5.32
CA LEU A 30 -6.67 -3.00 3.94
C LEU A 30 -6.67 -4.52 3.78
N GLU A 31 -6.10 -5.27 4.73
CA GLU A 31 -6.10 -6.74 4.66
C GLU A 31 -7.52 -7.29 4.58
N ARG A 32 -8.41 -6.83 5.47
CA ARG A 32 -9.81 -7.27 5.50
C ARG A 32 -10.54 -6.88 4.22
N LEU A 33 -10.32 -5.67 3.71
CA LEU A 33 -10.89 -5.22 2.45
C LEU A 33 -10.44 -6.13 1.30
N LEU A 34 -9.16 -6.46 1.20
CA LEU A 34 -8.62 -7.30 0.14
C LEU A 34 -9.22 -8.71 0.16
N TYR A 35 -9.46 -9.29 1.34
CA TYR A 35 -10.19 -10.56 1.42
C TYR A 35 -11.62 -10.44 0.90
N ILE A 36 -12.36 -9.39 1.30
CA ILE A 36 -13.75 -9.17 0.88
C ILE A 36 -13.82 -8.99 -0.64
N VAL A 37 -12.98 -8.12 -1.20
CA VAL A 37 -12.96 -7.83 -2.63
C VAL A 37 -12.46 -9.03 -3.42
N GLY A 38 -11.40 -9.71 -2.96
CA GLY A 38 -10.85 -10.92 -3.58
C GLY A 38 -11.86 -12.07 -3.63
N TRP A 39 -12.57 -12.30 -2.53
CA TRP A 39 -13.62 -13.30 -2.48
C TRP A 39 -14.79 -12.95 -3.40
N SER A 40 -15.21 -11.68 -3.38
CA SER A 40 -16.32 -11.20 -4.22
C SER A 40 -15.97 -11.27 -5.70
N ALA A 41 -14.75 -10.87 -6.09
CA ALA A 41 -14.24 -10.98 -7.44
C ALA A 41 -14.29 -12.43 -7.93
N ASN A 42 -13.81 -13.38 -7.13
CA ASN A 42 -13.89 -14.80 -7.45
C ASN A 42 -15.34 -15.29 -7.64
N LEU A 43 -16.28 -14.87 -6.78
CA LEU A 43 -17.70 -15.22 -6.92
C LEU A 43 -18.36 -14.62 -8.17
N LEU A 44 -17.94 -13.41 -8.55
CA LEU A 44 -18.46 -12.69 -9.71
C LEU A 44 -17.77 -13.08 -11.03
N GLY A 45 -16.79 -13.99 -11.00
CA GLY A 45 -16.03 -14.42 -12.18
C GLY A 45 -15.01 -13.38 -12.65
N HIS A 46 -14.54 -12.49 -11.78
CA HIS A 46 -13.44 -11.58 -12.07
C HIS A 46 -12.10 -12.22 -11.73
N ASP A 47 -11.20 -12.25 -12.72
CA ASP A 47 -9.91 -12.92 -12.59
C ASP A 47 -8.81 -12.03 -11.98
N GLU A 48 -8.99 -10.70 -11.96
CA GLU A 48 -7.99 -9.75 -11.51
C GLU A 48 -8.60 -8.56 -10.74
N ILE A 49 -7.90 -8.14 -9.68
CA ILE A 49 -8.13 -6.89 -8.94
C ILE A 49 -6.89 -6.02 -9.07
N ILE A 50 -7.11 -4.74 -9.38
CA ILE A 50 -6.05 -3.74 -9.51
C ILE A 50 -6.16 -2.77 -8.33
N PHE A 51 -5.15 -2.80 -7.46
CA PHE A 51 -4.98 -1.81 -6.41
C PHE A 51 -4.31 -0.56 -7.00
N VAL A 52 -4.87 0.62 -6.74
CA VAL A 52 -4.30 1.90 -7.22
C VAL A 52 -4.08 2.81 -6.02
N ASP A 53 -2.81 3.17 -5.75
CA ASP A 53 -2.46 4.22 -4.79
C ASP A 53 -2.19 5.51 -5.55
N CYS A 54 -3.11 6.46 -5.39
CA CYS A 54 -3.09 7.75 -6.09
C CYS A 54 -2.14 8.78 -5.47
N PHE A 55 -1.59 8.50 -4.29
CA PHE A 55 -0.77 9.44 -3.52
C PHE A 55 0.42 8.71 -2.87
N ALA A 56 1.24 8.10 -3.72
CA ALA A 56 2.38 7.29 -3.30
C ALA A 56 3.55 8.12 -2.70
N GLY A 57 3.49 9.46 -2.69
CA GLY A 57 4.47 10.37 -2.05
C GLY A 57 3.84 11.49 -1.20
N PRO A 58 4.60 12.12 -0.27
CA PRO A 58 6.05 12.38 -0.35
C PRO A 58 6.94 11.60 0.65
N TRP A 59 8.13 11.24 0.17
CA TRP A 59 9.24 10.70 0.93
C TRP A 59 10.07 11.84 1.53
N GLN A 60 9.75 12.26 2.76
CA GLN A 60 10.59 13.17 3.55
C GLN A 60 11.44 12.46 4.60
N ASP A 61 11.41 11.13 4.66
CA ASP A 61 12.27 10.41 5.58
C ASP A 61 13.64 10.15 4.95
N GLU A 62 14.62 10.94 5.37
CA GLU A 62 16.05 10.60 5.28
C GLU A 62 16.39 9.37 6.15
N SER A 63 15.45 8.89 6.97
CA SER A 63 15.60 7.65 7.71
C SER A 63 15.40 6.46 6.75
N ASN A 64 16.42 5.62 6.70
CA ASN A 64 16.56 4.42 5.85
C ASN A 64 15.50 3.32 6.04
N ASP A 65 14.36 3.60 6.69
CA ASP A 65 13.37 2.60 7.09
C ASP A 65 12.25 2.46 6.06
N LEU A 66 12.66 2.14 4.83
CA LEU A 66 11.82 1.92 3.64
C LEU A 66 10.76 0.81 3.83
N GLY A 67 10.92 -0.04 4.87
CA GLY A 67 9.99 -1.11 5.22
C GLY A 67 8.67 -0.65 5.84
N SER A 68 8.55 0.62 6.25
CA SER A 68 7.39 1.16 6.98
C SER A 68 6.40 1.96 6.12
N THR A 69 6.52 1.89 4.80
CA THR A 69 5.79 2.80 3.90
C THR A 69 4.49 2.20 3.39
N SER A 70 3.49 3.03 3.10
CA SER A 70 2.19 2.56 2.58
C SER A 70 2.32 1.68 1.33
N ILE A 71 3.38 1.88 0.54
CA ILE A 71 3.71 1.06 -0.64
C ILE A 71 4.18 -0.34 -0.22
N ALA A 72 5.16 -0.45 0.69
CA ALA A 72 5.63 -1.74 1.19
C ALA A 72 4.51 -2.53 1.89
N ILE A 73 3.74 -1.85 2.75
CA ILE A 73 2.59 -2.44 3.45
C ILE A 73 1.57 -2.97 2.45
N SER A 74 1.16 -2.17 1.46
CA SER A 74 0.18 -2.60 0.45
C SER A 74 0.66 -3.78 -0.38
N MET A 75 1.90 -3.79 -0.88
CA MET A 75 2.45 -4.93 -1.64
C MET A 75 2.48 -6.23 -0.83
N ASN A 76 2.90 -6.14 0.44
CA ASN A 76 2.94 -7.30 1.33
C ASN A 76 1.54 -7.85 1.61
N LEU A 77 0.57 -6.99 1.88
CA LEU A 77 -0.82 -7.40 2.11
C LEU A 77 -1.47 -8.00 0.86
N LEU A 78 -1.28 -7.38 -0.32
CA LEU A 78 -1.75 -7.93 -1.59
C LEU A 78 -1.19 -9.34 -1.84
N SER A 79 0.12 -9.52 -1.64
CA SER A 79 0.78 -10.81 -1.83
C SER A 79 0.27 -11.87 -0.85
N LYS A 80 0.17 -11.51 0.44
CA LYS A 80 -0.33 -12.38 1.51
C LYS A 80 -1.76 -12.84 1.22
N VAL A 81 -2.66 -11.91 0.91
CA VAL A 81 -4.08 -12.21 0.65
C VAL A 81 -4.24 -13.04 -0.62
N GLN A 82 -3.48 -12.77 -1.67
CA GLN A 82 -3.50 -13.58 -2.89
C GLN A 82 -3.20 -15.05 -2.59
N TYR A 83 -2.13 -15.32 -1.83
CA TYR A 83 -1.77 -16.69 -1.47
C TYR A 83 -2.84 -17.34 -0.59
N ALA A 84 -3.39 -16.61 0.38
CA ALA A 84 -4.43 -17.12 1.26
C ALA A 84 -5.71 -17.50 0.50
N LEU A 85 -6.16 -16.65 -0.44
CA LEU A 85 -7.31 -16.94 -1.30
C LEU A 85 -7.07 -18.13 -2.22
N LYS A 86 -5.86 -18.24 -2.79
CA LYS A 86 -5.46 -19.40 -3.59
C LYS A 86 -5.48 -20.70 -2.76
N ALA A 87 -5.04 -20.66 -1.50
CA ALA A 87 -5.01 -21.82 -0.62
C ALA A 87 -6.41 -22.37 -0.27
N VAL A 88 -7.45 -21.52 -0.32
CA VAL A 88 -8.86 -21.91 -0.11
C VAL A 88 -9.62 -22.10 -1.43
N ASN A 89 -8.90 -22.39 -2.52
CA ASN A 89 -9.45 -22.63 -3.87
C ASN A 89 -10.30 -21.47 -4.42
N LYS A 90 -9.89 -20.23 -4.12
CA LYS A 90 -10.51 -18.99 -4.63
C LYS A 90 -9.47 -18.13 -5.33
N PRO A 91 -8.85 -18.61 -6.42
CA PRO A 91 -7.81 -17.86 -7.08
C PRO A 91 -8.35 -16.54 -7.62
N VAL A 92 -7.58 -15.47 -7.40
CA VAL A 92 -7.75 -14.15 -8.02
C VAL A 92 -6.36 -13.54 -8.17
N LYS A 93 -6.11 -12.84 -9.28
CA LYS A 93 -4.86 -12.11 -9.49
C LYS A 93 -4.96 -10.76 -8.81
N PHE A 94 -3.84 -10.30 -8.24
CA PHE A 94 -3.69 -8.93 -7.78
C PHE A 94 -2.59 -8.25 -8.58
N ARG A 95 -2.80 -6.98 -8.90
CA ARG A 95 -1.81 -6.07 -9.47
C ARG A 95 -1.87 -4.74 -8.73
N ALA A 96 -0.73 -4.05 -8.59
CA ALA A 96 -0.68 -2.74 -7.96
C ALA A 96 -0.14 -1.66 -8.92
N VAL A 97 -0.74 -0.48 -8.85
CA VAL A 97 -0.32 0.72 -9.59
C VAL A 97 -0.12 1.84 -8.58
N TYR A 98 1.05 2.47 -8.64
CA TYR A 98 1.42 3.59 -7.76
C TYR A 98 1.64 4.83 -8.61
N VAL A 99 0.96 5.93 -8.29
CA VAL A 99 1.01 7.17 -9.06
C VAL A 99 1.78 8.24 -8.29
N GLU A 100 2.73 8.88 -8.96
CA GLU A 100 3.55 9.98 -8.42
C GLU A 100 3.86 11.01 -9.50
N LYS A 101 3.71 12.29 -9.19
CA LYS A 101 3.85 13.40 -10.13
C LYS A 101 5.21 14.09 -10.07
N ASN A 102 5.93 13.95 -8.95
CA ASN A 102 7.23 14.57 -8.77
C ASN A 102 8.31 13.67 -9.39
N ASP A 103 9.06 14.21 -10.34
CA ASP A 103 10.09 13.46 -11.09
C ASP A 103 11.07 12.70 -10.19
N GLN A 104 11.58 13.36 -9.15
CA GLN A 104 12.58 12.75 -8.26
C GLN A 104 11.97 11.66 -7.38
N ALA A 105 10.76 11.88 -6.86
CA ALA A 105 10.04 10.89 -6.08
C ALA A 105 9.62 9.69 -6.95
N PHE A 106 9.22 9.94 -8.19
CA PHE A 106 8.88 8.91 -9.16
C PHE A 106 10.08 8.00 -9.48
N ALA A 107 11.26 8.59 -9.75
CA ALA A 107 12.47 7.81 -9.99
C ALA A 107 12.84 6.92 -8.79
N ARG A 108 12.64 7.41 -7.56
CA ARG A 108 12.81 6.60 -6.34
C ARG A 108 11.76 5.49 -6.23
N LEU A 109 10.50 5.79 -6.51
CA LEU A 109 9.41 4.81 -6.52
C LEU A 109 9.69 3.69 -7.53
N GLU A 110 10.07 4.01 -8.76
CA GLU A 110 10.40 3.03 -9.79
C GLU A 110 11.56 2.13 -9.36
N SER A 111 12.64 2.72 -8.83
CA SER A 111 13.78 1.97 -8.28
C SER A 111 13.35 1.06 -7.12
N PHE A 112 12.47 1.54 -6.24
CA PHE A 112 11.96 0.76 -5.12
C PHE A 112 11.11 -0.42 -5.58
N LEU A 113 10.16 -0.22 -6.50
CA LEU A 113 9.32 -1.29 -7.04
C LEU A 113 10.18 -2.35 -7.72
N SER A 114 11.13 -1.96 -8.59
CA SER A 114 11.99 -2.90 -9.31
C SER A 114 12.74 -3.90 -8.41
N LYS A 115 13.03 -3.52 -7.15
CA LYS A 115 13.76 -4.33 -6.17
C LYS A 115 12.85 -5.10 -5.22
N ASN A 116 11.63 -4.61 -4.97
CA ASN A 116 10.80 -5.08 -3.85
C ASN A 116 9.45 -5.67 -4.28
N SER A 117 9.09 -5.67 -5.57
CA SER A 117 7.84 -6.27 -6.05
C SER A 117 7.73 -7.76 -5.67
N PRO A 118 6.62 -8.19 -5.04
CA PRO A 118 6.36 -9.60 -4.81
C PRO A 118 6.18 -10.35 -6.12
N ARG A 119 6.69 -11.59 -6.21
CA ARG A 119 6.58 -12.41 -7.44
C ARG A 119 5.15 -12.68 -7.92
N ASN A 120 4.18 -12.70 -7.00
CA ASN A 120 2.78 -13.02 -7.28
C ASN A 120 1.89 -11.77 -7.45
N VAL A 121 2.44 -10.57 -7.31
CA VAL A 121 1.71 -9.30 -7.46
C VAL A 121 2.56 -8.36 -8.32
N PRO A 122 2.30 -8.29 -9.63
CA PRO A 122 2.95 -7.32 -10.49
C PRO A 122 2.68 -5.90 -10.00
N THR A 123 3.70 -5.04 -10.03
CA THR A 123 3.58 -3.63 -9.64
C THR A 123 4.13 -2.71 -10.71
N SER A 124 3.51 -1.55 -10.90
CA SER A 124 3.99 -0.52 -11.84
C SER A 124 3.86 0.87 -11.23
N ALA A 125 4.75 1.77 -11.63
CA ALA A 125 4.62 3.20 -11.34
C ALA A 125 4.03 3.94 -12.56
N ILE A 126 3.21 4.96 -12.33
CA ILE A 126 2.77 5.92 -13.34
C ILE A 126 3.25 7.31 -12.94
N HIS A 127 3.94 7.98 -13.86
CA HIS A 127 4.37 9.36 -13.66
C HIS A 127 3.22 10.30 -14.04
N GLY A 128 2.60 10.92 -13.05
CA GLY A 128 1.47 11.82 -13.28
C GLY A 128 0.65 12.07 -12.03
N ASP A 129 -0.51 12.69 -12.23
CA ASP A 129 -1.54 12.87 -11.22
C ASP A 129 -2.93 12.56 -11.83
N PHE A 130 -3.98 12.85 -11.07
CA PHE A 130 -5.38 12.59 -11.45
C PHE A 130 -6.10 13.89 -11.85
N THR A 131 -5.36 14.93 -12.25
CA THR A 131 -5.93 16.24 -12.63
C THR A 131 -5.91 16.50 -14.12
#